data_AF-A0A920U2C3-F1
#
_entry.id   AF-A0A920U2C3-F1
#
_cell.length_a   1.000
_cell.length_b   1.000
_cell.length_c   1.000
_cell.angle_alpha   90.00
_cell.angle_beta   90.00
_cell.angle_gamma   90.00
#
_symmetry.space_group_name_H-M   'P 1'
#
loop_
_entity.id
_entity.type
_entity.pdbx_description
1 polymer ?
#
loop_
_entity_poly.entity_id
_entity_poly.type
_entity_poly.pdbx_seq_one_letter_code
_entity_poly.pdbx_strand_id
1 'polypeptide(L)' 'MLYIIHENDEWLPPFRETFRDAGLAVTEWHMARYLPDLSEEPPQGIFYVRMSASAHTRGHRGVPELTSGVFVLA' A
#
# COMPACT_ATOMS: atom_id res chain seq x y z
N MET A 1 -6.16 0.97 -13.01
CA MET A 1 -4.88 1.04 -12.26
C MET A 1 -5.12 0.44 -10.88
N LEU A 2 -4.25 -0.46 -10.42
CA LEU A 2 -4.29 -1.06 -9.08
C LEU A 2 -3.14 -0.50 -8.24
N TYR A 3 -3.42 -0.09 -7.01
CA TYR A 3 -2.43 0.32 -6.02
C TYR A 3 -2.40 -0.70 -4.90
N ILE A 4 -1.28 -1.39 -4.69
CA ILE A 4 -1.11 -2.28 -3.53
C ILE A 4 -0.36 -1.52 -2.44
N ILE A 5 -1.06 -1.22 -1.35
CA ILE A 5 -0.50 -0.52 -0.19
C ILE A 5 -0.06 -1.56 0.82
N HIS A 6 1.22 -1.58 1.18
CA HIS A 6 1.78 -2.57 2.08
C HIS A 6 2.93 -2.01 2.91
N GLU A 7 3.34 -2.75 3.92
CA GLU A 7 4.58 -2.48 4.65
C GLU A 7 5.51 -3.68 4.78
N ASN A 8 5.08 -4.85 4.29
CA ASN A 8 5.88 -6.06 4.33
C ASN A 8 6.01 -6.69 2.94
N ASP A 9 7.21 -6.54 2.37
CA ASP A 9 7.58 -7.09 1.06
C ASP A 9 7.46 -8.62 0.99
N GLU A 10 7.56 -9.33 2.11
CA GLU A 10 7.52 -10.80 2.12
C GLU A 10 6.16 -11.37 1.69
N TRP A 11 5.08 -10.58 1.80
CA TRP A 11 3.75 -11.03 1.38
C TRP A 11 3.52 -10.89 -0.12
N LEU A 12 4.27 -10.02 -0.78
CA LEU A 12 3.99 -9.56 -2.13
C LEU A 12 4.29 -10.54 -3.28
N PRO A 13 5.24 -11.51 -3.19
CA PRO A 13 5.55 -12.40 -4.30
C PRO A 13 4.34 -13.06 -4.99
N PRO A 14 3.40 -13.73 -4.27
CA PRO A 14 2.23 -14.34 -4.93
C PRO A 14 1.29 -13.30 -5.57
N PHE A 15 1.19 -12.08 -5.02
CA PHE A 15 0.38 -11.02 -5.59
C PHE A 15 1.00 -10.47 -6.87
N ARG A 16 2.31 -10.18 -6.85
CA ARG A 16 3.08 -9.70 -8.01
C ARG A 16 2.95 -10.66 -9.19
N GLU A 17 3.10 -11.97 -8.93
CA GLU A 17 2.89 -13.02 -9.92
C GLU A 17 1.46 -13.02 -10.46
N THR A 18 0.46 -13.07 -9.58
CA THR A 18 -0.95 -13.10 -9.99
C THR A 18 -1.34 -11.88 -10.82
N PHE A 19 -0.89 -10.68 -10.42
CA PHE A 19 -1.21 -9.44 -11.14
C PHE A 19 -0.52 -9.35 -12.49
N ARG A 20 0.73 -9.81 -12.57
CA ARG A 20 1.48 -9.91 -13.83
C ARG A 20 0.77 -10.86 -14.79
N ASP A 21 0.37 -12.03 -14.32
CA ASP A 21 -0.28 -13.06 -15.15
C ASP A 21 -1.68 -12.63 -15.60
N ALA A 22 -2.37 -11.82 -14.78
CA ALA A 22 -3.63 -11.18 -15.14
C ALA A 22 -3.48 -9.93 -16.04
N GLY A 23 -2.25 -9.51 -16.37
CA GLY A 23 -1.98 -8.33 -17.20
C GLY A 23 -2.39 -7.01 -16.55
N LEU A 24 -2.44 -6.93 -15.22
CA LEU A 24 -2.85 -5.74 -14.50
C LEU A 24 -1.71 -4.73 -14.37
N ALA A 25 -2.02 -3.45 -14.62
CA ALA A 25 -1.12 -2.36 -14.25
C ALA A 25 -1.21 -2.11 -12.75
N VAL A 26 -0.10 -2.38 -12.04
CA VAL A 26 0.00 -2.27 -10.57
C VAL A 26 1.11 -1.31 -10.16
N THR A 27 0.81 -0.45 -9.21
CA THR A 27 1.79 0.40 -8.50
C THR A 27 1.86 -0.04 -7.04
N GLU A 28 3.07 -0.17 -6.49
CA GLU A 28 3.27 -0.56 -5.09
C GLU A 28 3.58 0.64 -4.22
N TRP A 29 2.86 0.76 -3.11
CA TRP A 29 3.13 1.76 -2.07
C TRP A 29 3.64 1.05 -0.82
N HIS A 30 4.97 0.98 -0.68
CA HIS A 30 5.59 0.49 0.53
C HIS A 30 5.61 1.61 1.58
N MET A 31 4.65 1.63 2.49
CA MET A 31 4.36 2.78 3.37
C MET A 31 5.43 3.05 4.43
N ALA A 32 6.37 2.13 4.67
CA ALA A 32 7.57 2.41 5.47
C ALA A 32 8.67 3.17 4.71
N ARG A 33 8.56 3.28 3.37
CA ARG A 33 9.56 3.90 2.48
C ARG A 33 8.96 5.03 1.65
N TYR A 34 7.64 5.01 1.45
CA TYR A 34 6.88 6.00 0.71
C TYR A 34 6.00 6.81 1.66
N LEU A 35 6.07 8.13 1.53
CA LEU A 35 5.21 9.08 2.23
C LEU A 35 4.31 9.75 1.18
N PRO A 36 3.02 9.40 1.09
CA PRO A 36 2.10 10.07 0.17
C PRO A 36 1.84 11.51 0.63
N ASP A 37 1.67 12.42 -0.33
CA ASP A 37 1.15 13.75 -0.05
C ASP A 37 -0.36 13.65 0.23
N LEU A 38 -0.74 13.85 1.49
CA LEU A 38 -2.14 13.80 1.91
C LEU A 38 -2.90 15.11 1.63
N SER A 39 -2.27 16.11 1.01
CA SER A 39 -2.94 17.34 0.58
C SER A 39 -3.45 17.28 -0.87
N GLU A 40 -3.02 16.26 -1.64
CA GLU A 40 -3.46 16.05 -3.01
C GLU A 40 -4.65 15.07 -3.10
N GLU A 41 -5.42 15.18 -4.18
CA GLU A 41 -6.46 14.19 -4.48
C GLU A 41 -5.80 12.83 -4.77
N PRO A 42 -6.26 11.73 -4.16
CA PRO A 42 -5.69 10.42 -4.42
C PRO A 42 -5.88 10.02 -5.90
N PRO A 43 -4.93 9.27 -6.49
CA PRO A 43 -5.06 8.86 -7.86
C PRO A 43 -6.25 7.91 -8.05
N GLN A 44 -6.93 8.05 -9.19
CA GLN A 44 -8.09 7.22 -9.52
C GLN A 44 -7.66 5.76 -9.75
N GLY A 45 -8.27 4.83 -9.02
CA GLY A 45 -7.96 3.40 -9.14
C GLY A 45 -8.53 2.55 -8.02
N ILE A 46 -8.13 1.28 -8.01
CA ILE A 46 -8.47 0.34 -6.94
C ILE A 46 -7.29 0.30 -5.97
N PHE A 47 -7.57 0.46 -4.68
CA PHE A 47 -6.57 0.35 -3.62
C PHE A 47 -6.74 -0.98 -2.87
N TYR A 48 -5.71 -1.82 -2.93
CA TYR A 48 -5.65 -3.08 -2.19
C TYR A 48 -4.72 -2.94 -0.99
N VAL A 49 -5.30 -2.97 0.21
CA VAL A 49 -4.58 -2.66 1.46
C VAL A 49 -4.12 -3.93 2.16
N ARG A 50 -2.80 -4.05 2.32
CA ARG A 50 -2.10 -5.11 3.06
C ARG A 50 -1.27 -4.47 4.18
N MET A 51 -1.97 -3.80 5.09
CA MET A 51 -1.38 -3.15 6.25
C MET A 51 -1.61 -3.99 7.51
N SER A 52 -0.55 -4.22 8.29
CA SER A 52 -0.64 -5.03 9.50
C SER A 52 -0.64 -4.18 10.77
N ALA A 53 -1.48 -4.54 11.74
CA ALA A 53 -1.43 -3.99 13.09
C ALA A 53 -0.07 -4.27 13.79
N SER A 54 0.64 -5.31 13.37
CA SER A 54 1.98 -5.65 13.88
C SER A 54 3.12 -4.97 13.12
N ALA A 55 2.87 -3.97 12.26
CA ALA A 55 3.91 -3.23 11.55
C ALA A 55 5.02 -2.70 12.48
N HIS A 56 4.65 -2.29 13.70
CA HIS A 56 5.59 -1.82 14.71
C HIS A 56 6.66 -2.85 15.11
N THR A 57 6.39 -4.17 15.02
CA THR A 57 7.38 -5.21 15.35
C THR A 57 8.50 -5.31 14.30
N ARG A 58 8.29 -4.74 13.11
CA ARG A 58 9.27 -4.60 12.03
C ARG A 58 9.94 -3.22 11.99
N GLY A 59 9.69 -2.37 12.98
CA GLY A 59 10.20 -0.98 13.00
C GLY A 59 9.36 0.01 12.21
N HIS A 60 8.20 -0.39 11.69
CA HIS A 60 7.30 0.46 10.89
C HIS A 60 6.24 1.14 11.77
N ARG A 61 6.68 1.79 12.87
CA ARG A 61 5.77 2.50 13.78
C ARG A 61 5.17 3.73 13.09
N GLY A 62 3.87 3.98 13.27
CA GLY A 62 3.17 5.10 12.63
C GLY A 62 2.69 4.81 11.20
N VAL A 63 3.15 3.72 10.59
CA VAL A 63 2.80 3.36 9.21
C VAL A 63 1.32 2.98 9.07
N PRO A 64 0.68 2.22 10.00
CA PRO A 64 -0.76 1.99 9.95
C PRO A 64 -1.58 3.29 10.02
N GLU A 65 -1.18 4.22 10.90
CA GLU A 65 -1.86 5.52 11.08
C GLU A 65 -1.72 6.40 9.83
N LEU A 66 -0.51 6.47 9.25
CA LEU A 66 -0.28 7.13 7.97
C LEU A 66 -1.16 6.53 6.86
N THR A 67 -1.24 5.20 6.81
CA THR A 67 -2.05 4.47 5.83
C THR A 67 -3.54 4.78 5.98
N SER A 68 -4.04 4.91 7.21
CA SER A 68 -5.41 5.36 7.46
C SER A 68 -5.67 6.75 6.89
N GLY A 69 -4.70 7.67 6.96
CA GLY A 69 -4.82 9.02 6.41
C GLY A 69 -5.10 9.06 4.90
N VAL A 70 -4.60 8.07 4.14
CA VAL A 70 -4.86 7.95 2.69
C VAL A 70 -6.35 7.73 2.39
N PHE A 71 -7.09 7.07 3.28
CA PHE A 71 -8.50 6.70 3.06
C PHE A 71 -9.50 7.69 3.65
N VAL A 72 -9.05 8.66 4.44
CA VAL A 72 -9.93 9.66 5.08
C VAL A 72 -10.35 10.77 4.10
N LEU A 73 -9.77 10.81 2.90
CA LEU A 73 -10.05 11.79 1.84
C LEU A 73 -10.87 11.24 0.67
N ALA A 74 -11.43 10.04 0.79
CA ALA A 74 -12.29 9.41 -0.22
C ALA A 74 -13.79 9.60 0.08
#